data_AF-A0A1M3EUL0-F1
#
_entry.id   AF-A0A1M3EUL0-F1
#
_cell.length_a   1.000
_cell.length_b   1.000
_cell.length_c   1.000
_cell.angle_alpha   90.00
_cell.angle_beta   90.00
_cell.angle_gamma   90.00
#
_symmetry.space_group_name_H-M   'P 1'
#
loop_
_entity.id
_entity.type
_entity.pdbx_description
1 polymer ?
#
loop_
_entity_poly.entity_id
_entity_poly.type
_entity_poly.pdbx_seq_one_letter_code
_entity_poly.pdbx_strand_id
1 'polypeptide(L)'
;MCNKCQRRRVAWSKPRVDFCYHCLPGGPFTPPPCARCGSTTDYFSQGLCQRCHPRAPEKIGSCKDCLAWGVFPQHNFLCWTCRWWRTHYPRGVCDYCGRDTTVGDQGACRLCLEQARMLQEPGRALDLAGANKHGQQLFFANMQFQRFNTRRAELPPRRVNNWKTPGGWGRPGPPPKRLALDEWVQPTLIDVEPDPERLLQRALIENSELTRYCAPIVREHAERFGWSKKQRNDVVRSLRLLQTIRDSPTAKIRASDVLVLPRWGGSIASALDVLEAADLLIDDRPRPLELYFTTRTAALPPVMREQLETWMNVLLGGATSAPRQRSRHPLTVKTHLRSVVPAVTAWADAGHQSLAEITPAQVRAALPEAGGSQRALAERGLRSLFKTLKARKLIFANPARGLKGTQLNGTVPLPMDTALIREHLNSPKPVIALAVALVAFHALTAKEVSELLLTDIVDGRLTLDGRVIPLAQPVRERLARWLDYRQQKWPNTQNPYLIVNQRTAPRLMAAGRTYPWQQAGIGPQKLREDRILVEVRATGGDARRLSDLFGLGIESTNRYVDTLGHPALTGEDSQVPGTSTPT
;
A
#
# COMPACT_ATOMS: atom_id res chain seq x y z
N MET A 1 -54.47 5.15 -9.68
CA MET A 1 -53.55 5.19 -10.84
C MET A 1 -54.39 5.32 -12.09
N CYS A 2 -53.82 5.52 -13.28
CA CYS A 2 -54.60 5.41 -14.52
C CYS A 2 -55.13 3.98 -14.68
N ASN A 3 -56.44 3.82 -14.87
CA ASN A 3 -57.08 2.51 -14.94
C ASN A 3 -56.58 1.65 -16.11
N LYS A 4 -56.17 2.29 -17.23
CA LYS A 4 -55.70 1.59 -18.44
C LYS A 4 -54.25 1.13 -18.35
N CYS A 5 -53.30 2.04 -18.07
CA CYS A 5 -51.87 1.70 -18.13
C CYS A 5 -51.28 1.32 -16.78
N GLN A 6 -51.96 1.61 -15.67
CA GLN A 6 -51.53 1.39 -14.27
C GLN A 6 -50.15 1.99 -13.88
N ARG A 7 -49.42 2.59 -14.83
CA ARG A 7 -48.07 3.14 -14.66
C ARG A 7 -48.08 4.64 -14.40
N ARG A 8 -48.96 5.39 -15.07
CA ARG A 8 -49.04 6.85 -14.95
C ARG A 8 -50.18 7.25 -14.00
N ARG A 9 -50.02 8.40 -13.34
CA ARG A 9 -51.07 9.00 -12.51
C ARG A 9 -52.21 9.53 -13.40
N VAL A 10 -53.40 9.62 -12.84
CA VAL A 10 -54.57 10.18 -13.52
C VAL A 10 -54.34 11.66 -13.84
N ALA A 11 -54.94 12.13 -14.94
CA ALA A 11 -54.84 13.52 -15.35
C ALA A 11 -55.38 14.45 -14.25
N TRP A 12 -56.60 14.20 -13.76
CA TRP A 12 -57.24 14.99 -12.72
C TRP A 12 -57.89 14.06 -11.69
N SER A 13 -57.72 14.38 -10.40
CA SER A 13 -58.43 13.70 -9.32
C SER A 13 -59.76 14.37 -8.95
N LYS A 14 -59.93 15.64 -9.34
CA LYS A 14 -61.08 16.53 -9.16
C LYS A 14 -61.06 17.59 -10.28
N PRO A 15 -62.03 17.62 -11.20
CA PRO A 15 -63.02 16.56 -11.42
C PRO A 15 -62.33 15.21 -11.68
N ARG A 16 -62.98 14.11 -11.28
CA ARG A 16 -62.36 12.78 -11.33
C ARG A 16 -62.23 12.33 -12.78
N VAL A 17 -61.01 12.09 -13.22
CA VAL A 17 -60.68 11.49 -14.52
C VAL A 17 -59.90 10.22 -14.25
N ASP A 18 -60.42 9.06 -14.64
CA ASP A 18 -59.78 7.77 -14.32
C ASP A 18 -58.59 7.41 -15.25
N PHE A 19 -58.28 8.28 -16.23
CA PHE A 19 -57.23 8.09 -17.21
C PHE A 19 -56.10 9.12 -17.10
N CYS A 20 -54.89 8.75 -17.50
CA CYS A 20 -53.79 9.71 -17.72
C CYS A 20 -53.92 10.35 -19.10
N TYR A 21 -53.24 11.47 -19.35
CA TYR A 21 -53.30 12.18 -20.65
C TYR A 21 -52.96 11.30 -21.87
N HIS A 22 -52.10 10.28 -21.71
CA HIS A 22 -51.79 9.34 -22.80
C HIS A 22 -52.86 8.28 -23.05
N CYS A 23 -53.71 8.01 -22.06
CA CYS A 23 -54.75 6.98 -22.12
C CYS A 23 -56.15 7.58 -22.23
N LEU A 24 -56.27 8.90 -22.33
CA LEU A 24 -57.55 9.57 -22.53
C LEU A 24 -58.17 9.12 -23.87
N PRO A 25 -59.48 8.91 -23.93
CA PRO A 25 -60.18 8.67 -25.19
C PRO A 25 -59.91 9.83 -26.17
N GLY A 26 -59.55 9.51 -27.43
CA GLY A 26 -59.22 10.52 -28.45
C GLY A 26 -57.73 10.68 -28.76
N GLY A 27 -56.84 9.93 -28.09
CA GLY A 27 -55.41 9.83 -28.44
C GLY A 27 -54.49 10.26 -27.30
N PRO A 28 -53.17 10.07 -27.43
CA PRO A 28 -52.25 10.54 -26.41
C PRO A 28 -52.18 12.07 -26.46
N PHE A 29 -52.71 12.73 -25.43
CA PHE A 29 -52.58 14.17 -25.28
C PHE A 29 -51.27 14.53 -24.58
N THR A 30 -50.70 15.67 -24.98
CA THR A 30 -49.62 16.32 -24.25
C THR A 30 -50.19 16.94 -22.97
N PRO A 31 -49.66 16.61 -21.78
CA PRO A 31 -50.11 17.24 -20.54
C PRO A 31 -49.89 18.76 -20.59
N PRO A 32 -50.76 19.57 -19.95
CA PRO A 32 -50.55 21.01 -19.87
C PRO A 32 -49.31 21.32 -19.02
N PRO A 33 -48.67 22.49 -19.24
CA PRO A 33 -47.62 23.00 -18.35
C PRO A 33 -48.10 23.07 -16.90
N CYS A 34 -47.18 22.90 -15.96
CA CYS A 34 -47.46 23.00 -14.54
C CYS A 34 -48.02 24.38 -14.19
N ALA A 35 -49.22 24.45 -13.63
CA ALA A 35 -49.89 25.70 -13.27
C ALA A 35 -49.11 26.54 -12.22
N ARG A 36 -48.17 25.93 -11.49
CA ARG A 36 -47.38 26.61 -10.44
C ARG A 36 -45.99 27.06 -10.90
N CYS A 37 -45.33 26.33 -11.79
CA CYS A 37 -43.94 26.63 -12.18
C CYS A 37 -43.71 26.68 -13.70
N GLY A 38 -44.74 26.48 -14.52
CA GLY A 38 -44.63 26.49 -15.98
C GLY A 38 -43.92 25.27 -16.60
N SER A 39 -43.46 24.29 -15.80
CA SER A 39 -42.77 23.10 -16.32
C SER A 39 -43.62 22.33 -17.33
N THR A 40 -43.09 22.09 -18.52
CA THR A 40 -43.70 21.25 -19.57
C THR A 40 -43.33 19.77 -19.42
N THR A 41 -42.36 19.44 -18.56
CA THR A 41 -41.93 18.09 -18.25
C THR A 41 -42.48 17.62 -16.90
N ASP A 42 -42.49 16.29 -16.71
CA ASP A 42 -42.76 15.63 -15.42
C ASP A 42 -44.13 15.96 -14.80
N TYR A 43 -45.17 16.00 -15.62
CA TYR A 43 -46.55 16.12 -15.16
C TYR A 43 -46.90 14.99 -14.17
N PHE A 44 -47.51 15.36 -13.03
CA PHE A 44 -47.95 14.40 -12.02
C PHE A 44 -49.47 14.21 -12.06
N SER A 45 -50.24 15.22 -11.62
CA SER A 45 -51.71 15.23 -11.63
C SER A 45 -52.21 16.64 -11.30
N GLN A 46 -53.49 16.94 -11.54
CA GLN A 46 -54.13 18.19 -11.08
C GLN A 46 -53.46 19.46 -11.64
N GLY A 47 -53.00 19.42 -12.90
CA GLY A 47 -52.31 20.58 -13.50
C GLY A 47 -50.91 20.85 -12.91
N LEU A 48 -50.34 19.94 -12.11
CA LEU A 48 -49.06 20.16 -11.43
C LEU A 48 -48.02 19.08 -11.76
N CYS A 49 -46.75 19.49 -11.83
CA CYS A 49 -45.61 18.59 -11.99
C CYS A 49 -45.22 17.90 -10.67
N GLN A 50 -44.32 16.92 -10.75
CA GLN A 50 -43.82 16.15 -9.60
C GLN A 50 -43.18 17.00 -8.50
N ARG A 51 -42.61 18.16 -8.83
CA ARG A 51 -41.97 19.06 -7.85
C ARG A 51 -42.97 19.99 -7.15
N CYS A 52 -44.09 20.30 -7.81
CA CYS A 52 -45.05 21.27 -7.31
C CYS A 52 -46.19 20.63 -6.53
N HIS A 53 -46.63 19.44 -6.96
CA HIS A 53 -47.81 18.77 -6.42
C HIS A 53 -47.59 18.32 -4.95
N PRO A 54 -48.49 18.64 -4.00
CA PRO A 54 -48.28 18.39 -2.57
C PRO A 54 -48.05 16.92 -2.17
N ARG A 55 -48.63 15.99 -2.94
CA ARG A 55 -48.52 14.53 -2.72
C ARG A 55 -47.54 13.84 -3.68
N ALA A 56 -46.79 14.60 -4.48
CA ALA A 56 -45.82 14.00 -5.38
C ALA A 56 -44.53 13.62 -4.63
N PRO A 57 -43.87 12.53 -5.04
CA PRO A 57 -42.66 12.03 -4.37
C PRO A 57 -41.51 13.03 -4.39
N GLU A 58 -41.37 13.81 -5.46
CA GLU A 58 -40.30 14.80 -5.65
C GLU A 58 -40.65 16.19 -5.10
N LYS A 59 -41.71 16.31 -4.29
CA LYS A 59 -42.06 17.58 -3.65
C LYS A 59 -40.94 18.00 -2.70
N ILE A 60 -40.24 19.07 -3.04
CA ILE A 60 -39.21 19.63 -2.16
C ILE A 60 -39.87 20.45 -1.07
N GLY A 61 -39.43 20.25 0.18
CA GLY A 61 -39.82 21.03 1.34
C GLY A 61 -38.69 21.22 2.34
N SER A 62 -39.04 21.77 3.51
CA SER A 62 -38.14 21.95 4.64
C SER A 62 -38.21 20.78 5.61
N CYS A 63 -37.08 20.48 6.25
CA CYS A 63 -36.98 19.46 7.27
C CYS A 63 -37.88 19.79 8.46
N LYS A 64 -38.71 18.85 8.92
CA LYS A 64 -39.62 19.09 10.06
C LYS A 64 -38.89 19.49 11.34
N ASP A 65 -37.68 18.98 11.55
CA ASP A 65 -36.92 19.24 12.78
C ASP A 65 -36.02 20.46 12.61
N CYS A 66 -35.00 20.38 11.75
CA CYS A 66 -34.01 21.45 11.62
C CYS A 66 -34.36 22.56 10.61
N LEU A 67 -35.53 22.51 9.95
CA LEU A 67 -35.96 23.46 8.91
C LEU A 67 -35.06 23.56 7.67
N ALA A 68 -34.06 22.69 7.55
CA ALA A 68 -33.19 22.65 6.37
C ALA A 68 -34.00 22.35 5.10
N TRP A 69 -33.80 23.16 4.05
CA TRP A 69 -34.53 23.04 2.80
C TRP A 69 -33.89 21.99 1.88
N GLY A 70 -34.70 21.21 1.16
CA GLY A 70 -34.20 20.19 0.23
C GLY A 70 -34.55 18.75 0.59
N VAL A 71 -35.59 18.53 1.38
CA VAL A 71 -36.07 17.18 1.76
C VAL A 71 -37.32 16.79 0.99
N PHE A 72 -37.55 15.48 0.85
CA PHE A 72 -38.66 14.90 0.11
C PHE A 72 -39.65 14.15 1.02
N PRO A 73 -40.94 14.02 0.64
CA PRO A 73 -41.95 13.29 1.41
C PRO A 73 -41.62 11.82 1.62
N GLN A 74 -40.87 11.18 0.71
CA GLN A 74 -40.43 9.80 0.83
C GLN A 74 -39.66 9.52 2.14
N HIS A 75 -39.05 10.56 2.72
CA HIS A 75 -38.34 10.48 4.00
C HIS A 75 -39.07 11.29 5.10
N ASN A 76 -40.39 11.39 5.01
CA ASN A 76 -41.24 12.12 5.95
C ASN A 76 -40.83 13.60 6.15
N PHE A 77 -40.24 14.22 5.12
CA PHE A 77 -39.61 15.55 5.21
C PHE A 77 -38.57 15.64 6.35
N LEU A 78 -37.76 14.61 6.53
CA LEU A 78 -36.61 14.62 7.42
C LEU A 78 -35.32 14.51 6.61
N CYS A 79 -34.32 15.32 6.95
CA CYS A 79 -32.97 15.14 6.39
C CYS A 79 -32.26 13.98 7.10
N TRP A 80 -31.21 13.44 6.47
CA TRP A 80 -30.52 12.24 6.95
C TRP A 80 -30.04 12.36 8.39
N THR A 81 -29.44 13.50 8.72
CA THR A 81 -28.92 13.72 10.06
C THR A 81 -30.04 13.98 11.08
N CYS A 82 -31.18 14.57 10.72
CA CYS A 82 -32.32 14.65 11.67
C CYS A 82 -32.96 13.28 11.92
N ARG A 83 -32.98 12.41 10.90
CA ARG A 83 -33.40 11.02 11.07
C ARG A 83 -32.50 10.28 12.08
N TRP A 84 -31.19 10.51 12.02
CA TRP A 84 -30.23 9.99 13.00
C TRP A 84 -30.37 10.65 14.37
N TRP A 85 -30.60 11.97 14.43
CA TRP A 85 -30.83 12.68 15.70
C TRP A 85 -32.01 12.09 16.46
N ARG A 86 -33.14 11.82 15.78
CA ARG A 86 -34.33 11.23 16.41
C ARG A 86 -34.09 9.85 17.05
N THR A 87 -33.05 9.12 16.63
CA THR A 87 -32.73 7.82 17.23
C THR A 87 -31.75 7.92 18.41
N HIS A 88 -31.07 9.06 18.59
CA HIS A 88 -30.02 9.23 19.60
C HIS A 88 -30.35 10.27 20.66
N TYR A 89 -31.28 11.18 20.38
CA TYR A 89 -31.61 12.30 21.25
C TYR A 89 -33.11 12.40 21.51
N PRO A 90 -33.52 12.81 22.73
CA PRO A 90 -34.92 12.93 23.09
C PRO A 90 -35.58 14.12 22.38
N ARG A 91 -36.90 14.07 22.31
CA ARG A 91 -37.72 15.23 21.92
C ARG A 91 -37.91 16.12 23.14
N GLY A 92 -37.73 17.43 22.97
CA GLY A 92 -37.86 18.43 24.02
C GLY A 92 -37.90 19.85 23.46
N VAL A 93 -37.97 20.83 24.36
CA VAL A 93 -37.96 22.25 23.99
C VAL A 93 -36.51 22.72 23.88
N CYS A 94 -36.14 23.31 22.75
CA CYS A 94 -34.81 23.88 22.55
C CYS A 94 -34.60 25.13 23.42
N ASP A 95 -33.54 25.17 24.21
CA ASP A 95 -33.23 26.28 25.13
C ASP A 95 -32.99 27.62 24.42
N TYR A 96 -32.66 27.59 23.11
CA TYR A 96 -32.28 28.77 22.35
C TYR A 96 -33.37 29.30 21.40
N CYS A 97 -34.19 28.42 20.82
CA CYS A 97 -35.24 28.85 19.88
C CYS A 97 -36.66 28.48 20.33
N GLY A 98 -36.81 27.83 21.48
CA GLY A 98 -38.11 27.46 22.05
C GLY A 98 -38.90 26.41 21.26
N ARG A 99 -38.33 25.83 20.19
CA ARG A 99 -39.04 24.85 19.36
C ARG A 99 -39.07 23.48 20.03
N ASP A 100 -40.24 22.86 20.05
CA ASP A 100 -40.41 21.44 20.40
C ASP A 100 -39.88 20.55 19.26
N THR A 101 -38.68 19.99 19.46
CA THR A 101 -37.99 19.16 18.46
C THR A 101 -36.95 18.26 19.14
N THR A 102 -36.14 17.56 18.36
CA THR A 102 -35.05 16.75 18.92
C THR A 102 -33.90 17.66 19.37
N VAL A 103 -33.53 17.55 20.64
CA VAL A 103 -32.55 18.41 21.31
C VAL A 103 -31.33 17.58 21.71
N GLY A 104 -30.13 18.03 21.33
CA GLY A 104 -28.88 17.34 21.67
C GLY A 104 -28.42 17.63 23.11
N ASP A 105 -27.29 17.04 23.51
CA ASP A 105 -26.76 17.12 24.89
C ASP A 105 -26.50 18.54 25.40
N GLN A 106 -26.35 19.52 24.50
CA GLN A 106 -26.11 20.93 24.81
C GLN A 106 -27.40 21.76 24.91
N GLY A 107 -28.59 21.14 25.03
CA GLY A 107 -29.87 21.86 25.10
C GLY A 107 -30.29 22.55 23.79
N ALA A 108 -29.48 22.43 22.73
CA ALA A 108 -29.74 23.01 21.43
C ALA A 108 -30.39 22.02 20.45
N CYS A 109 -31.44 22.46 19.77
CA CYS A 109 -31.88 21.79 18.55
C CYS A 109 -30.84 21.94 17.45
N ARG A 110 -30.91 21.06 16.45
CA ARG A 110 -29.97 21.07 15.36
C ARG A 110 -29.91 22.39 14.58
N LEU A 111 -31.03 23.09 14.39
CA LEU A 111 -31.02 24.39 13.72
C LEU A 111 -30.10 25.38 14.44
N CYS A 112 -30.23 25.48 15.76
CA CYS A 112 -29.42 26.37 16.59
C CYS A 112 -27.96 25.95 16.63
N LEU A 113 -27.69 24.65 16.61
CA LEU A 113 -26.34 24.10 16.55
C LEU A 113 -25.63 24.43 15.23
N GLU A 114 -26.32 24.28 14.09
CA GLU A 114 -25.73 24.62 12.78
C GLU A 114 -25.53 26.13 12.63
N GLN A 115 -26.42 26.96 13.19
CA GLN A 115 -26.24 28.40 13.25
C GLN A 115 -24.97 28.79 14.05
N ALA A 116 -24.78 28.17 15.22
CA ALA A 116 -23.57 28.40 16.03
C ALA A 116 -22.30 27.92 15.33
N ARG A 117 -22.36 26.80 14.60
CA ARG A 117 -21.22 26.34 13.77
C ARG A 117 -20.92 27.28 12.62
N MET A 118 -21.95 27.86 11.99
CA MET A 118 -21.78 28.83 10.92
C MET A 118 -21.08 30.11 11.40
N LEU A 119 -21.41 30.56 12.61
CA LEU A 119 -20.85 31.75 13.24
C LEU A 119 -19.63 31.47 14.13
N GLN A 120 -19.14 30.23 14.17
CA GLN A 120 -18.06 29.83 15.06
C GLN A 120 -16.76 30.56 14.71
N GLU A 121 -16.19 31.25 15.71
CA GLU A 121 -14.85 31.78 15.60
C GLU A 121 -13.80 30.65 15.65
N PRO A 122 -12.78 30.68 14.78
CA PRO A 122 -11.80 29.60 14.72
C PRO A 122 -11.01 29.49 16.02
N GLY A 123 -10.99 28.30 16.63
CA GLY A 123 -10.28 28.05 17.89
C GLY A 123 -11.06 28.43 19.16
N ARG A 124 -12.29 28.93 19.03
CA ARG A 124 -13.20 29.18 20.15
C ARG A 124 -14.30 28.12 20.23
N ALA A 125 -14.82 27.89 21.44
CA ALA A 125 -15.98 27.02 21.66
C ALA A 125 -17.24 27.62 20.99
N LEU A 126 -18.24 26.78 20.72
CA LEU A 126 -19.50 27.22 20.12
C LEU A 126 -20.29 28.13 21.08
N ASP A 127 -20.52 29.38 20.68
CA ASP A 127 -21.42 30.29 21.39
C ASP A 127 -22.86 30.11 20.87
N LEU A 128 -23.60 29.21 21.51
CA LEU A 128 -24.99 28.91 21.14
C LEU A 128 -25.95 30.07 21.45
N ALA A 129 -25.73 30.81 22.54
CA ALA A 129 -26.60 31.91 22.94
C ALA A 129 -26.42 33.12 22.02
N GLY A 130 -25.17 33.54 21.78
CA GLY A 130 -24.87 34.66 20.89
C GLY A 130 -25.26 34.38 19.45
N ALA A 131 -24.97 33.19 18.93
CA ALA A 131 -25.26 32.84 17.54
C ALA A 131 -26.75 32.81 17.20
N ASN A 132 -27.62 32.56 18.18
CA ASN A 132 -29.07 32.45 17.99
C ASN A 132 -29.86 33.70 18.42
N LYS A 133 -29.19 34.73 18.95
CA LYS A 133 -29.82 35.95 19.47
C LYS A 133 -30.61 36.73 18.42
N HIS A 134 -30.14 36.74 17.17
CA HIS A 134 -30.70 37.54 16.08
C HIS A 134 -31.43 36.71 15.00
N GLY A 135 -31.77 35.46 15.33
CA GLY A 135 -32.39 34.53 14.39
C GLY A 135 -31.40 33.56 13.73
N GLN A 136 -31.93 32.60 12.98
CA GLN A 136 -31.16 31.53 12.35
C GLN A 136 -31.21 31.62 10.83
N GLN A 137 -30.08 31.32 10.19
CA GLN A 137 -29.96 31.31 8.74
C GLN A 137 -30.56 30.02 8.15
N LEU A 138 -31.31 30.16 7.06
CA LEU A 138 -31.79 29.00 6.28
C LEU A 138 -30.60 28.26 5.66
N PHE A 139 -30.60 26.94 5.77
CA PHE A 139 -29.55 26.09 5.23
C PHE A 139 -30.10 24.88 4.47
N PHE A 140 -29.27 24.28 3.62
CA PHE A 140 -29.65 23.16 2.78
C PHE A 140 -29.50 21.81 3.50
N ALA A 141 -30.48 20.93 3.31
CA ALA A 141 -30.47 19.58 3.83
C ALA A 141 -29.38 18.73 3.14
N ASN A 142 -28.80 17.79 3.88
CA ASN A 142 -27.88 16.77 3.37
C ASN A 142 -26.53 17.28 2.82
N MET A 143 -26.14 18.51 3.15
CA MET A 143 -24.87 19.13 2.71
C MET A 143 -23.69 18.89 3.66
N GLN A 144 -23.85 18.08 4.73
CA GLN A 144 -22.82 17.86 5.76
C GLN A 144 -21.50 17.27 5.27
N PHE A 145 -21.47 16.70 4.06
CA PHE A 145 -20.24 16.18 3.44
C PHE A 145 -19.44 17.26 2.68
N GLN A 146 -20.05 18.39 2.38
CA GLN A 146 -19.35 19.60 1.96
C GLN A 146 -19.01 20.37 3.23
N ARG A 147 -17.93 19.98 3.90
CA ARG A 147 -17.44 20.69 5.09
C ARG A 147 -17.33 22.18 4.76
N PHE A 148 -18.11 23.02 5.45
CA PHE A 148 -17.72 24.41 5.59
C PHE A 148 -16.33 24.36 6.23
N ASN A 149 -15.31 24.75 5.47
CA ASN A 149 -14.02 25.01 6.08
C ASN A 149 -14.31 26.07 7.14
N THR A 150 -14.23 25.69 8.42
CA THR A 150 -14.03 26.68 9.47
C THR A 150 -12.90 27.56 8.95
N ARG A 151 -13.17 28.87 8.79
CA ARG A 151 -12.12 29.81 8.38
C ARG A 151 -10.95 29.51 9.32
N ARG A 152 -9.75 29.30 8.81
CA ARG A 152 -8.61 29.25 9.74
C ARG A 152 -8.60 30.59 10.46
N ALA A 153 -8.23 30.62 11.74
CA ALA A 153 -7.93 31.88 12.40
C ALA A 153 -7.07 32.70 11.43
N GLU A 154 -7.46 33.95 11.15
CA GLU A 154 -6.59 34.83 10.39
C GLU A 154 -5.27 34.83 11.16
N LEU A 155 -4.25 34.21 10.55
CA LEU A 155 -2.90 34.37 11.04
C LEU A 155 -2.70 35.89 11.12
N PRO A 156 -2.21 36.44 12.25
CA PRO A 156 -1.90 37.86 12.32
C PRO A 156 -1.12 38.21 11.05
N PRO A 157 -1.41 39.36 10.39
CA PRO A 157 -0.80 39.71 9.12
C PRO A 157 0.68 39.42 9.23
N ARG A 158 1.12 38.45 8.44
CA ARG A 158 2.47 37.88 8.49
C ARG A 158 3.39 39.09 8.59
N ARG A 159 4.00 39.33 9.76
CA ARG A 159 4.93 40.45 9.91
C ARG A 159 5.86 40.31 8.72
N VAL A 160 5.77 41.28 7.80
CA VAL A 160 6.62 41.29 6.64
C VAL A 160 7.99 41.46 7.27
N ASN A 161 8.70 40.35 7.39
CA ASN A 161 10.04 40.37 7.92
C ASN A 161 10.79 41.30 6.98
N ASN A 162 11.11 42.50 7.48
CA ASN A 162 11.86 43.56 6.78
C ASN A 162 13.33 43.13 6.57
N TRP A 163 13.55 41.86 6.25
CA TRP A 163 14.83 41.30 5.93
C TRP A 163 14.87 41.11 4.42
N LYS A 164 15.89 41.69 3.80
CA LYS A 164 16.11 41.64 2.36
C LYS A 164 16.43 40.18 1.98
N THR A 165 15.45 39.46 1.43
CA THR A 165 15.70 38.17 0.79
C THR A 165 16.32 38.38 -0.60
N PRO A 166 17.05 37.41 -1.16
CA PRO A 166 17.65 37.53 -2.50
C PRO A 166 16.64 37.79 -3.65
N GLY A 167 15.33 37.70 -3.41
CA GLY A 167 14.25 37.98 -4.37
C GLY A 167 13.52 39.31 -4.17
N GLY A 168 13.99 40.16 -3.26
CA GLY A 168 13.31 41.38 -2.84
C GLY A 168 12.35 41.18 -1.67
N TRP A 169 11.83 42.28 -1.13
CA TRP A 169 11.06 42.32 0.12
C TRP A 169 9.90 41.31 0.16
N GLY A 170 9.97 40.38 1.12
CA GLY A 170 8.92 39.40 1.37
C GLY A 170 8.78 38.30 0.31
N ARG A 171 9.66 38.23 -0.69
CA ARG A 171 9.62 37.20 -1.75
C ARG A 171 10.76 36.19 -1.57
N PRO A 172 10.49 34.87 -1.65
CA PRO A 172 11.53 33.88 -1.85
C PRO A 172 12.38 34.29 -3.06
N GLY A 173 13.70 34.39 -2.90
CA GLY A 173 14.58 34.58 -4.05
C GLY A 173 14.48 33.42 -5.03
N PRO A 174 14.89 33.60 -6.30
CA PRO A 174 14.91 32.51 -7.26
C PRO A 174 15.71 31.31 -6.71
N PRO A 175 15.39 30.08 -7.14
CA PRO A 175 16.19 28.91 -6.79
C PRO A 175 17.62 29.12 -7.28
N PRO A 176 18.64 28.91 -6.42
CA PRO A 176 20.02 29.03 -6.86
C PRO A 176 20.33 27.93 -7.90
N LYS A 177 21.19 28.24 -8.88
CA LYS A 177 21.60 27.25 -9.91
C LYS A 177 22.58 26.21 -9.36
N ARG A 178 23.36 26.57 -8.34
CA ARG A 178 24.31 25.71 -7.62
C ARG A 178 24.18 26.01 -6.14
N LEU A 179 24.30 24.97 -5.33
CA LEU A 179 24.34 25.08 -3.87
C LEU A 179 25.80 24.97 -3.43
N ALA A 180 26.29 25.94 -2.65
CA ALA A 180 27.56 25.80 -1.96
C ALA A 180 27.32 24.95 -0.71
N LEU A 181 28.05 23.84 -0.59
CA LEU A 181 27.94 22.91 0.52
C LEU A 181 29.24 22.92 1.31
N ASP A 182 29.12 22.94 2.63
CA ASP A 182 30.27 22.80 3.51
C ASP A 182 30.62 21.31 3.67
N GLU A 183 31.91 20.98 3.57
CA GLU A 183 32.42 19.63 3.85
C GLU A 183 32.44 19.33 5.35
N TRP A 184 32.56 20.37 6.17
CA TRP A 184 32.66 20.26 7.62
C TRP A 184 31.27 20.34 8.24
N VAL A 185 30.96 19.35 9.09
CA VAL A 185 29.70 19.27 9.84
C VAL A 185 30.01 19.51 11.30
N GLN A 186 29.28 20.42 11.94
CA GLN A 186 29.36 20.58 13.39
C GLN A 186 28.74 19.34 14.06
N PRO A 187 29.49 18.61 14.91
CA PRO A 187 28.90 17.54 15.72
C PRO A 187 27.86 18.12 16.68
N THR A 188 26.77 17.38 16.91
CA THR A 188 25.77 17.77 17.91
C THR A 188 26.43 17.89 19.27
N LEU A 189 26.45 19.11 19.80
CA LEU A 189 27.11 19.42 21.08
C LEU A 189 26.23 19.04 22.26
N ILE A 190 24.91 19.26 22.14
CA ILE A 190 23.91 18.97 23.17
C ILE A 190 22.68 18.42 22.46
N ASP A 191 22.25 17.22 22.84
CA ASP A 191 21.01 16.63 22.35
C ASP A 191 19.82 17.18 23.14
N VAL A 192 18.99 17.99 22.48
CA VAL A 192 17.77 18.58 23.05
C VAL A 192 16.61 18.22 22.12
N GLU A 193 15.64 17.48 22.63
CA GLU A 193 14.46 17.13 21.84
C GLU A 193 13.65 18.41 21.53
N PRO A 194 13.44 18.75 20.24
CA PRO A 194 12.77 19.99 19.87
C PRO A 194 11.28 19.91 20.20
N ASP A 195 10.74 21.02 20.74
CA ASP A 195 9.30 21.20 20.89
C ASP A 195 8.59 21.01 19.53
N PRO A 196 7.73 19.97 19.39
CA PRO A 196 7.09 19.63 18.13
C PRO A 196 6.27 20.78 17.54
N GLU A 197 5.59 21.58 18.37
CA GLU A 197 4.73 22.65 17.88
C GLU A 197 5.56 23.79 17.31
N ARG A 198 6.60 24.22 18.04
CA ARG A 198 7.53 25.27 17.59
C ARG A 198 8.29 24.84 16.34
N LEU A 199 8.70 23.57 16.27
CA LEU A 199 9.37 23.03 15.09
C LEU A 199 8.47 23.09 13.85
N LEU A 200 7.21 22.66 13.97
CA LEU A 200 6.25 22.72 12.87
C LEU A 200 5.99 24.16 12.42
N GLN A 201 5.86 25.10 13.37
CA GLN A 201 5.70 26.52 13.05
C GLN A 201 6.91 27.10 12.30
N ARG A 202 8.14 26.77 12.73
CA ARG A 202 9.37 27.18 12.02
C ARG A 202 9.47 26.57 10.63
N ALA A 203 9.12 25.29 10.48
CA ALA A 203 9.15 24.60 9.18
C ALA A 203 8.13 25.18 8.18
N LEU A 204 7.04 25.80 8.63
CA LEU A 204 6.08 26.44 7.73
C LEU A 204 6.63 27.69 7.04
N ILE A 205 7.48 28.45 7.74
CA ILE A 205 8.09 29.69 7.26
C ILE A 205 9.51 29.51 6.71
N GLU A 206 10.08 28.31 6.87
CA GLU A 206 11.38 27.91 6.32
C GLU A 206 11.42 28.12 4.80
N ASN A 207 12.53 28.72 4.34
CA ASN A 207 12.74 29.08 2.94
C ASN A 207 14.24 29.24 2.59
N SER A 208 15.08 28.34 3.12
CA SER A 208 16.52 28.30 2.88
C SER A 208 16.86 28.19 1.39
N GLU A 209 18.14 28.43 1.07
CA GLU A 209 18.66 28.18 -0.27
C GLU A 209 18.54 26.71 -0.68
N LEU A 210 18.74 25.77 0.26
CA LEU A 210 18.61 24.34 -0.01
C LEU A 210 17.17 23.97 -0.36
N THR A 211 16.17 24.42 0.42
CA THR A 211 14.75 24.15 0.11
C THR A 211 14.36 24.75 -1.25
N ARG A 212 14.87 25.94 -1.58
CA ARG A 212 14.63 26.57 -2.88
C ARG A 212 15.34 25.82 -4.02
N TYR A 213 16.57 25.37 -3.83
CA TYR A 213 17.32 24.53 -4.77
C TYR A 213 16.59 23.22 -5.06
N CYS A 214 16.06 22.55 -4.03
CA CYS A 214 15.32 21.30 -4.17
C CYS A 214 13.93 21.48 -4.80
N ALA A 215 13.31 22.66 -4.73
CA ALA A 215 11.95 22.89 -5.24
C ALA A 215 11.74 22.52 -6.73
N PRO A 216 12.60 22.94 -7.69
CA PRO A 216 12.50 22.47 -9.08
C PRO A 216 12.75 20.96 -9.22
N ILE A 217 13.67 20.39 -8.44
CA ILE A 217 14.00 18.95 -8.46
C ILE A 217 12.80 18.13 -7.98
N VAL A 218 12.11 18.56 -6.92
CA VAL A 218 10.88 17.94 -6.43
C VAL A 218 9.79 17.98 -7.52
N ARG A 219 9.69 19.07 -8.29
CA ARG A 219 8.71 19.19 -9.37
C ARG A 219 9.02 18.21 -10.50
N GLU A 220 10.26 18.19 -10.98
CA GLU A 220 10.72 17.26 -12.03
C GLU A 220 10.55 15.80 -11.58
N HIS A 221 10.95 15.48 -10.35
CA HIS A 221 10.77 14.16 -9.77
C HIS A 221 9.28 13.81 -9.60
N ALA A 222 8.43 14.75 -9.24
CA ALA A 222 7.00 14.52 -9.16
C ALA A 222 6.37 14.23 -10.53
N GLU A 223 6.83 14.91 -11.58
CA GLU A 223 6.38 14.69 -12.96
C GLU A 223 6.85 13.33 -13.48
N ARG A 224 8.16 13.05 -13.37
CA ARG A 224 8.78 11.80 -13.84
C ARG A 224 8.17 10.55 -13.22
N PHE A 225 7.79 10.62 -11.94
CA PHE A 225 7.29 9.46 -11.20
C PHE A 225 5.78 9.52 -10.92
N GLY A 226 5.07 10.52 -11.45
CA GLY A 226 3.61 10.59 -11.36
C GLY A 226 3.06 10.90 -9.98
N TRP A 227 3.77 11.67 -9.16
CA TRP A 227 3.39 11.93 -7.78
C TRP A 227 2.10 12.76 -7.67
N SER A 228 1.28 12.41 -6.67
CA SER A 228 0.10 13.21 -6.33
C SER A 228 0.52 14.57 -5.75
N LYS A 229 -0.40 15.56 -5.84
CA LYS A 229 -0.22 16.87 -5.17
C LYS A 229 0.08 16.72 -3.67
N LYS A 230 -0.59 15.77 -3.01
CA LYS A 230 -0.39 15.45 -1.59
C LYS A 230 1.05 14.99 -1.33
N GLN A 231 1.51 13.98 -2.05
CA GLN A 231 2.86 13.43 -1.89
C GLN A 231 3.94 14.48 -2.14
N ARG A 232 3.78 15.32 -3.17
CA ARG A 232 4.69 16.43 -3.44
C ARG A 232 4.78 17.39 -2.25
N ASN A 233 3.62 17.78 -1.71
CA ASN A 233 3.56 18.68 -0.55
C ASN A 233 4.17 18.04 0.71
N ASP A 234 3.97 16.75 0.91
CA ASP A 234 4.56 15.99 2.02
C ASP A 234 6.09 15.98 1.92
N VAL A 235 6.66 15.82 0.71
CA VAL A 235 8.12 15.90 0.49
C VAL A 235 8.65 17.30 0.70
N VAL A 236 7.99 18.33 0.17
CA VAL A 236 8.38 19.72 0.43
C VAL A 236 8.39 20.00 1.94
N ARG A 237 7.34 19.60 2.67
CA ARG A 237 7.30 19.73 4.13
C ARG A 237 8.46 18.99 4.80
N SER A 238 8.80 17.80 4.33
CA SER A 238 9.91 16.99 4.86
C SER A 238 11.26 17.67 4.69
N LEU A 239 11.52 18.28 3.53
CA LEU A 239 12.73 19.05 3.28
C LEU A 239 12.82 20.29 4.19
N ARG A 240 11.70 20.99 4.40
CA ARG A 240 11.65 22.11 5.36
C ARG A 240 11.93 21.66 6.78
N LEU A 241 11.37 20.53 7.20
CA LEU A 241 11.63 19.95 8.52
C LEU A 241 13.11 19.62 8.70
N LEU A 242 13.74 18.97 7.72
CA LEU A 242 15.19 18.69 7.76
C LEU A 242 16.00 19.98 7.91
N GLN A 243 15.67 21.03 7.15
CA GLN A 243 16.36 22.32 7.27
C GLN A 243 16.17 23.01 8.63
N THR A 244 15.07 22.75 9.32
CA THR A 244 14.85 23.30 10.67
C THR A 244 15.50 22.52 11.79
N ILE A 245 15.75 21.21 11.62
CA ILE A 245 16.25 20.33 12.68
C ILE A 245 17.78 20.24 12.67
N ARG A 246 18.41 20.32 11.50
CA ARG A 246 19.85 20.07 11.37
C ARG A 246 20.69 21.20 11.95
N ASP A 247 21.73 20.82 12.68
CA ASP A 247 22.76 21.71 13.22
C ASP A 247 23.61 22.37 12.12
N SER A 248 23.86 21.64 11.02
CA SER A 248 24.63 22.12 9.86
C SER A 248 23.73 22.24 8.62
N PRO A 249 22.99 23.36 8.45
CA PRO A 249 22.02 23.52 7.37
C PRO A 249 22.65 23.56 5.96
N THR A 250 23.95 23.86 5.86
CA THR A 250 24.74 23.97 4.62
C THR A 250 25.44 22.68 4.19
N ALA A 251 25.46 21.61 5.00
CA ALA A 251 26.11 20.35 4.64
C ALA A 251 25.17 19.38 3.89
N LYS A 252 25.73 18.35 3.23
CA LYS A 252 24.94 17.21 2.72
C LYS A 252 24.14 16.53 3.85
N ILE A 253 23.01 15.92 3.51
CA ILE A 253 22.04 15.34 4.46
C ILE A 253 22.32 13.85 4.61
N ARG A 254 22.37 13.35 5.86
CA ARG A 254 22.52 11.92 6.11
C ARG A 254 21.18 11.22 6.03
N ALA A 255 21.16 9.97 5.56
CA ALA A 255 19.93 9.18 5.52
C ALA A 255 19.36 8.94 6.93
N SER A 256 20.22 8.82 7.95
CA SER A 256 19.84 8.78 9.38
C SER A 256 18.99 9.99 9.82
N ASP A 257 19.32 11.21 9.40
CA ASP A 257 18.53 12.43 9.66
C ASP A 257 17.12 12.35 9.06
N VAL A 258 16.98 11.66 7.93
CA VAL A 258 15.68 11.49 7.26
C VAL A 258 14.81 10.46 7.95
N LEU A 259 15.42 9.44 8.58
CA LEU A 259 14.69 8.37 9.26
C LEU A 259 13.92 8.85 10.50
N VAL A 260 14.33 9.95 11.14
CA VAL A 260 13.65 10.51 12.31
C VAL A 260 12.41 11.33 11.95
N LEU A 261 12.27 11.76 10.69
CA LEU A 261 11.18 12.64 10.24
C LEU A 261 9.74 12.19 10.53
N PRO A 262 9.39 10.88 10.56
CA PRO A 262 8.03 10.47 10.88
C PRO A 262 7.54 10.96 12.25
N ARG A 263 8.45 11.23 13.20
CA ARG A 263 8.11 11.81 14.51
C ARG A 263 7.33 13.13 14.38
N TRP A 264 7.56 13.88 13.30
CA TRP A 264 6.93 15.17 13.02
C TRP A 264 6.05 15.15 11.75
N GLY A 265 5.69 13.95 11.29
CA GLY A 265 4.84 13.74 10.12
C GLY A 265 5.53 13.95 8.78
N GLY A 266 6.86 13.86 8.72
CA GLY A 266 7.62 13.88 7.47
C GLY A 266 7.65 12.52 6.76
N SER A 267 7.90 12.54 5.46
CA SER A 267 8.04 11.36 4.61
C SER A 267 9.49 10.93 4.53
N ILE A 268 9.78 9.64 4.73
CA ILE A 268 11.14 9.09 4.62
C ILE A 268 11.49 8.85 3.15
N ALA A 269 10.84 7.85 2.54
CA ALA A 269 11.31 7.28 1.27
C ALA A 269 11.32 8.31 0.15
N SER A 270 10.26 9.10 0.01
CA SER A 270 10.18 10.13 -1.04
C SER A 270 11.11 11.32 -0.79
N ALA A 271 11.50 11.58 0.46
CA ALA A 271 12.51 12.61 0.76
C ALA A 271 13.92 12.10 0.41
N LEU A 272 14.22 10.84 0.73
CA LEU A 272 15.47 10.19 0.29
C LEU A 272 15.61 10.21 -1.23
N ASP A 273 14.56 9.83 -1.97
CA ASP A 273 14.57 9.81 -3.44
C ASP A 273 14.93 11.20 -4.02
N VAL A 274 14.38 12.29 -3.45
CA VAL A 274 14.69 13.66 -3.91
C VAL A 274 16.09 14.10 -3.50
N LEU A 275 16.54 13.77 -2.29
CA LEU A 275 17.88 14.13 -1.83
C LEU A 275 18.96 13.40 -2.63
N GLU A 276 18.71 12.14 -3.00
CA GLU A 276 19.57 11.38 -3.92
C GLU A 276 19.58 12.02 -5.31
N ALA A 277 18.41 12.35 -5.86
CA ALA A 277 18.30 13.03 -7.16
C ALA A 277 18.95 14.43 -7.17
N ALA A 278 19.03 15.09 -6.01
CA ALA A 278 19.68 16.38 -5.85
C ALA A 278 21.20 16.30 -5.57
N ASP A 279 21.77 15.09 -5.47
CA ASP A 279 23.13 14.82 -4.97
C ASP A 279 23.41 15.43 -3.58
N LEU A 280 22.38 15.47 -2.73
CA LEU A 280 22.46 15.98 -1.36
C LEU A 280 22.44 14.88 -0.30
N LEU A 281 22.28 13.62 -0.69
CA LEU A 281 22.17 12.49 0.24
C LEU A 281 23.52 11.82 0.51
N ILE A 282 23.86 11.65 1.77
CA ILE A 282 24.87 10.69 2.26
C ILE A 282 24.08 9.48 2.79
N ASP A 283 24.12 8.36 2.07
CA ASP A 283 23.47 7.14 2.54
C ASP A 283 24.35 6.42 3.57
N ASP A 284 24.24 6.86 4.83
CA ASP A 284 24.94 6.31 5.99
C ASP A 284 24.20 5.13 6.64
N ARG A 285 23.12 4.62 6.01
CA ARG A 285 22.38 3.49 6.55
C ARG A 285 23.23 2.23 6.44
N PRO A 286 23.53 1.56 7.57
CA PRO A 286 24.26 0.30 7.52
C PRO A 286 23.41 -0.75 6.79
N ARG A 287 24.03 -1.55 5.92
CA ARG A 287 23.29 -2.55 5.15
C ARG A 287 22.66 -3.55 6.13
N PRO A 288 21.47 -4.12 5.86
CA PRO A 288 20.83 -5.07 6.77
C PRO A 288 21.68 -6.29 7.13
N LEU A 289 22.64 -6.65 6.28
CA LEU A 289 23.62 -7.70 6.53
C LEU A 289 24.70 -7.25 7.52
N GLU A 290 25.23 -6.03 7.37
CA GLU A 290 26.25 -5.44 8.23
C GLU A 290 25.70 -5.21 9.64
N LEU A 291 24.48 -4.68 9.76
CA LEU A 291 23.78 -4.59 11.05
C LEU A 291 23.65 -5.97 11.70
N TYR A 292 23.17 -6.95 10.94
CA TYR A 292 23.01 -8.32 11.45
C TYR A 292 24.35 -8.90 11.92
N PHE A 293 25.43 -8.69 11.16
CA PHE A 293 26.77 -9.11 11.51
C PHE A 293 27.22 -8.45 12.82
N THR A 294 27.28 -7.11 12.85
CA THR A 294 27.74 -6.34 14.01
C THR A 294 26.98 -6.69 15.28
N THR A 295 25.65 -6.78 15.22
CA THR A 295 24.84 -7.14 16.39
C THR A 295 25.12 -8.55 16.87
N ARG A 296 25.32 -9.51 15.97
CA ARG A 296 25.49 -10.93 16.33
C ARG A 296 26.91 -11.31 16.69
N THR A 297 27.90 -10.51 16.29
CA THR A 297 29.31 -10.75 16.59
C THR A 297 29.85 -9.80 17.66
N ALA A 298 29.02 -8.96 18.28
CA ALA A 298 29.45 -7.93 19.23
C ALA A 298 30.17 -8.51 20.47
N ALA A 299 29.71 -9.67 20.95
CA ALA A 299 30.28 -10.35 22.11
C ALA A 299 31.41 -11.34 21.77
N LEU A 300 31.76 -11.50 20.48
CA LEU A 300 32.81 -12.44 20.08
C LEU A 300 34.20 -11.85 20.33
N PRO A 301 35.20 -12.71 20.60
CA PRO A 301 36.61 -12.31 20.63
C PRO A 301 37.02 -11.56 19.35
N PRO A 302 37.89 -10.53 19.45
CA PRO A 302 38.27 -9.70 18.30
C PRO A 302 38.79 -10.51 17.10
N VAL A 303 39.60 -11.53 17.35
CA VAL A 303 40.18 -12.39 16.31
C VAL A 303 39.10 -13.22 15.60
N MET A 304 38.15 -13.80 16.34
CA MET A 304 37.02 -14.52 15.73
C MET A 304 36.14 -13.60 14.89
N ARG A 305 35.90 -12.38 15.37
CA ARG A 305 35.13 -11.37 14.63
C ARG A 305 35.81 -11.01 13.31
N GLU A 306 37.12 -10.75 13.32
CA GLU A 306 37.90 -10.44 12.12
C GLU A 306 37.90 -11.59 11.11
N GLN A 307 38.02 -12.83 11.59
CA GLN A 307 37.94 -14.02 10.75
C GLN A 307 36.56 -14.17 10.09
N LEU A 308 35.47 -13.95 10.84
CA LEU A 308 34.11 -13.95 10.29
C LEU A 308 33.86 -12.81 9.30
N GLU A 309 34.42 -11.63 9.57
CA GLU A 309 34.33 -10.45 8.70
C GLU A 309 35.07 -10.70 7.37
N THR A 310 36.27 -11.25 7.44
CA THR A 310 37.04 -11.67 6.26
C THR A 310 36.23 -12.66 5.41
N TRP A 311 35.61 -13.65 6.04
CA TRP A 311 34.76 -14.61 5.32
C TRP A 311 33.55 -13.93 4.67
N MET A 312 32.84 -13.06 5.39
CA MET A 312 31.70 -12.31 4.86
C MET A 312 32.10 -11.44 3.65
N ASN A 313 33.20 -10.69 3.75
CA ASN A 313 33.70 -9.81 2.70
C ASN A 313 34.07 -10.60 1.43
N VAL A 314 34.71 -11.77 1.60
CA VAL A 314 35.02 -12.66 0.48
C VAL A 314 33.75 -13.22 -0.19
N LEU A 315 32.70 -13.54 0.57
CA LEU A 315 31.44 -13.99 -0.03
C LEU A 315 30.73 -12.87 -0.80
N LEU A 316 30.78 -11.63 -0.31
CA LEU A 316 30.14 -10.48 -0.95
C LEU A 316 30.89 -9.98 -2.18
N GLY A 317 32.21 -9.78 -2.06
CA GLY A 317 33.05 -9.27 -3.15
C GLY A 317 33.48 -10.35 -4.15
N GLY A 318 33.35 -11.62 -3.79
CA GLY A 318 34.04 -12.70 -4.50
C GLY A 318 35.55 -12.67 -4.24
N ALA A 319 36.27 -13.61 -4.85
CA ALA A 319 37.72 -13.61 -4.83
C ALA A 319 38.28 -14.24 -6.12
N THR A 320 39.24 -13.55 -6.72
CA THR A 320 40.07 -14.04 -7.84
C THR A 320 41.26 -14.86 -7.33
N SER A 321 41.70 -14.62 -6.09
CA SER A 321 42.65 -15.46 -5.36
C SER A 321 41.96 -16.64 -4.68
N ALA A 322 42.73 -17.65 -4.24
CA ALA A 322 42.18 -18.79 -3.52
C ALA A 322 41.43 -18.35 -2.22
N PRO A 323 40.23 -18.89 -1.93
CA PRO A 323 39.44 -19.78 -2.77
C PRO A 323 38.72 -18.98 -3.85
N ARG A 324 38.99 -19.31 -5.12
CA ARG A 324 38.32 -18.67 -6.26
C ARG A 324 36.82 -18.85 -6.14
N GLN A 325 36.10 -17.75 -6.03
CA GLN A 325 34.65 -17.78 -5.94
C GLN A 325 34.03 -16.49 -6.49
N ARG A 326 32.86 -16.64 -7.11
CA ARG A 326 32.05 -15.50 -7.54
C ARG A 326 31.38 -14.86 -6.32
N SER A 327 31.08 -13.57 -6.45
CA SER A 327 30.25 -12.85 -5.48
C SER A 327 28.92 -13.58 -5.29
N ARG A 328 28.46 -13.61 -4.04
CA ARG A 328 27.17 -14.19 -3.67
C ARG A 328 26.17 -13.10 -3.38
N HIS A 329 24.91 -13.40 -3.67
CA HIS A 329 23.82 -12.52 -3.30
C HIS A 329 23.79 -12.31 -1.77
N PRO A 330 23.59 -11.07 -1.25
CA PRO A 330 23.65 -10.77 0.18
C PRO A 330 22.72 -11.63 1.04
N LEU A 331 21.55 -12.01 0.51
CA LEU A 331 20.62 -12.90 1.19
C LEU A 331 21.21 -14.29 1.47
N THR A 332 22.00 -14.84 0.53
CA THR A 332 22.70 -16.12 0.70
C THR A 332 23.77 -16.01 1.78
N VAL A 333 24.52 -14.90 1.79
CA VAL A 333 25.53 -14.62 2.83
C VAL A 333 24.87 -14.52 4.21
N LYS A 334 23.73 -13.82 4.30
CA LYS A 334 22.91 -13.75 5.52
C LYS A 334 22.49 -15.13 6.01
N THR A 335 22.03 -16.01 5.12
CA THR A 335 21.64 -17.39 5.49
C THR A 335 22.84 -18.19 6.00
N HIS A 336 24.01 -18.07 5.38
CA HIS A 336 25.23 -18.70 5.87
C HIS A 336 25.63 -18.18 7.25
N LEU A 337 25.66 -16.87 7.46
CA LEU A 337 25.95 -16.28 8.78
C LEU A 337 24.96 -16.79 9.84
N ARG A 338 23.65 -16.78 9.55
CA ARG A 338 22.62 -17.30 10.48
C ARG A 338 22.87 -18.75 10.88
N SER A 339 23.40 -19.57 9.97
CA SER A 339 23.69 -20.98 10.25
C SER A 339 25.01 -21.23 10.99
N VAL A 340 25.95 -20.28 10.94
CA VAL A 340 27.31 -20.45 11.48
C VAL A 340 27.51 -19.73 12.81
N VAL A 341 26.92 -18.54 12.97
CA VAL A 341 27.05 -17.71 14.17
C VAL A 341 26.77 -18.48 15.46
N PRO A 342 25.69 -19.29 15.59
CA PRO A 342 25.43 -20.02 16.83
C PRO A 342 26.58 -20.93 17.26
N ALA A 343 27.21 -21.63 16.31
CA ALA A 343 28.36 -22.49 16.61
C ALA A 343 29.58 -21.67 17.06
N VAL A 344 29.84 -20.53 16.40
CA VAL A 344 30.96 -19.66 16.76
C VAL A 344 30.76 -19.01 18.13
N THR A 345 29.54 -18.57 18.44
CA THR A 345 29.20 -18.06 19.78
C THR A 345 29.40 -19.12 20.84
N ALA A 346 28.91 -20.35 20.63
CA ALA A 346 29.12 -21.44 21.59
C ALA A 346 30.61 -21.78 21.82
N TRP A 347 31.46 -21.67 20.78
CA TRP A 347 32.90 -21.84 20.95
C TRP A 347 33.56 -20.69 21.71
N ALA A 348 33.13 -19.46 21.47
CA ALA A 348 33.59 -18.30 22.23
C ALA A 348 33.19 -18.42 23.71
N ASP A 349 31.95 -18.85 24.00
CA ASP A 349 31.46 -19.09 25.36
C ASP A 349 32.23 -20.22 26.06
N ALA A 350 32.72 -21.21 25.29
CA ALA A 350 33.61 -22.27 25.77
C ALA A 350 35.07 -21.80 25.97
N GLY A 351 35.37 -20.53 25.75
CA GLY A 351 36.66 -19.90 26.04
C GLY A 351 37.61 -19.75 24.84
N HIS A 352 37.24 -20.22 23.66
CA HIS A 352 38.10 -20.12 22.48
C HIS A 352 38.24 -18.67 21.99
N GLN A 353 39.46 -18.25 21.66
CA GLN A 353 39.75 -16.88 21.22
C GLN A 353 39.90 -16.76 19.70
N SER A 354 40.18 -17.87 19.01
CA SER A 354 40.35 -17.93 17.55
C SER A 354 39.69 -19.17 16.94
N LEU A 355 39.16 -19.05 15.71
CA LEU A 355 38.66 -20.20 14.95
C LEU A 355 39.77 -21.17 14.52
N ALA A 356 41.05 -20.78 14.71
CA ALA A 356 42.20 -21.66 14.49
C ALA A 356 42.31 -22.77 15.54
N GLU A 357 41.75 -22.59 16.74
CA GLU A 357 41.78 -23.55 17.85
C GLU A 357 40.76 -24.69 17.65
N ILE A 358 39.79 -24.50 16.76
CA ILE A 358 38.64 -25.39 16.63
C ILE A 358 39.04 -26.69 15.93
N THR A 359 38.74 -27.80 16.60
CA THR A 359 39.03 -29.15 16.12
C THR A 359 37.90 -29.73 15.27
N PRO A 360 38.17 -30.76 14.42
CA PRO A 360 37.11 -31.47 13.69
C PRO A 360 36.03 -32.07 14.60
N ALA A 361 36.38 -32.48 15.83
CA ALA A 361 35.41 -33.00 16.80
C ALA A 361 34.43 -31.90 17.25
N GLN A 362 34.95 -30.71 17.58
CA GLN A 362 34.12 -29.56 17.96
C GLN A 362 33.24 -29.06 16.81
N VAL A 363 33.72 -29.13 15.56
CA VAL A 363 32.87 -28.84 14.38
C VAL A 363 31.68 -29.79 14.29
N ARG A 364 31.89 -31.10 14.53
CA ARG A 364 30.80 -32.08 14.49
C ARG A 364 29.82 -31.92 15.67
N ALA A 365 30.35 -31.64 16.85
CA ALA A 365 29.55 -31.41 18.06
C ALA A 365 28.67 -30.15 17.96
N ALA A 366 29.12 -29.13 17.23
CA ALA A 366 28.36 -27.89 17.05
C ALA A 366 27.23 -27.98 15.99
N LEU A 367 27.11 -29.09 15.27
CA LEU A 367 26.04 -29.26 14.29
C LEU A 367 24.72 -29.62 14.99
N PRO A 368 23.57 -29.07 14.54
CA PRO A 368 22.26 -29.45 15.08
C PRO A 368 22.05 -30.97 15.05
N GLU A 369 21.58 -31.54 16.16
CA GLU A 369 21.35 -32.98 16.33
C GLU A 369 20.23 -33.49 15.42
N ALA A 370 19.16 -32.70 15.28
CA ALA A 370 18.07 -32.99 14.36
C ALA A 370 18.59 -32.92 12.90
N GLY A 371 18.56 -34.05 12.20
CA GLY A 371 18.79 -34.12 10.76
C GLY A 371 17.83 -33.20 10.00
N GLY A 372 18.28 -32.61 8.89
CA GLY A 372 17.43 -31.79 8.03
C GLY A 372 18.09 -30.51 7.51
N SER A 373 17.24 -29.55 7.10
CA SER A 373 17.65 -28.34 6.36
C SER A 373 18.61 -27.45 7.16
N GLN A 374 18.39 -27.32 8.47
CA GLN A 374 19.23 -26.51 9.36
C GLN A 374 20.63 -27.10 9.48
N ARG A 375 20.75 -28.42 9.70
CA ARG A 375 22.02 -29.13 9.74
C ARG A 375 22.77 -29.02 8.41
N ALA A 376 22.10 -29.27 7.28
CA ALA A 376 22.70 -29.15 5.95
C ALA A 376 23.15 -27.71 5.62
N LEU A 377 22.45 -26.70 6.13
CA LEU A 377 22.88 -25.30 6.01
C LEU A 377 24.11 -25.00 6.87
N ALA A 378 24.13 -25.45 8.13
CA ALA A 378 25.27 -25.30 9.02
C ALA A 378 26.52 -25.98 8.45
N GLU A 379 26.41 -27.21 7.95
CA GLU A 379 27.50 -27.94 7.29
C GLU A 379 28.03 -27.20 6.05
N ARG A 380 27.15 -26.61 5.23
CA ARG A 380 27.56 -25.80 4.06
C ARG A 380 28.23 -24.50 4.49
N GLY A 381 27.68 -23.84 5.50
CA GLY A 381 28.23 -22.61 6.09
C GLY A 381 29.62 -22.82 6.67
N LEU A 382 29.79 -23.82 7.54
CA LEU A 382 31.06 -24.16 8.19
C LEU A 382 32.12 -24.62 7.18
N ARG A 383 31.75 -25.46 6.20
CA ARG A 383 32.67 -25.82 5.09
C ARG A 383 33.12 -24.59 4.32
N SER A 384 32.22 -23.64 4.05
CA SER A 384 32.54 -22.38 3.37
C SER A 384 33.46 -21.50 4.20
N LEU A 385 33.17 -21.34 5.50
CA LEU A 385 33.97 -20.56 6.44
C LEU A 385 35.40 -21.09 6.52
N PHE A 386 35.59 -22.34 6.95
CA PHE A 386 36.93 -22.89 7.17
C PHE A 386 37.71 -23.09 5.86
N LYS A 387 37.04 -23.31 4.72
CA LYS A 387 37.70 -23.27 3.40
C LYS A 387 38.26 -21.87 3.11
N THR A 388 37.51 -20.82 3.43
CA THR A 388 37.93 -19.43 3.21
C THR A 388 39.07 -19.05 4.14
N LEU A 389 38.95 -19.34 5.44
CA LEU A 389 40.00 -19.05 6.41
C LEU A 389 41.31 -19.77 6.08
N LYS A 390 41.25 -21.06 5.70
CA LYS A 390 42.44 -21.82 5.32
C LYS A 390 43.12 -21.23 4.08
N ALA A 391 42.33 -20.85 3.08
CA ALA A 391 42.86 -20.26 1.85
C ALA A 391 43.43 -18.85 2.06
N ARG A 392 42.88 -18.08 3.01
CA ARG A 392 43.41 -16.78 3.45
C ARG A 392 44.56 -16.91 4.47
N LYS A 393 45.03 -18.13 4.75
CA LYS A 393 46.11 -18.44 5.70
C LYS A 393 45.84 -17.98 7.14
N LEU A 394 44.57 -17.81 7.51
CA LEU A 394 44.14 -17.46 8.87
C LEU A 394 44.07 -18.67 9.81
N ILE A 395 44.05 -19.89 9.24
CA ILE A 395 44.11 -21.15 9.99
C ILE A 395 45.07 -22.12 9.30
N PHE A 396 45.68 -23.02 10.09
CA PHE A 396 46.62 -24.02 9.58
C PHE A 396 45.94 -25.27 9.04
N ALA A 397 44.94 -25.82 9.72
CA ALA A 397 44.17 -26.98 9.25
C ALA A 397 42.71 -26.58 9.01
N ASN A 398 42.02 -27.22 8.05
CA ASN A 398 40.59 -27.03 7.87
C ASN A 398 39.83 -28.09 8.71
N PRO A 399 39.22 -27.72 9.84
CA PRO A 399 38.54 -28.69 10.71
C PRO A 399 37.23 -29.22 10.11
N ALA A 400 36.66 -28.55 9.11
CA ALA A 400 35.51 -29.04 8.36
C ALA A 400 35.89 -29.95 7.17
N ARG A 401 37.18 -30.27 7.01
CA ARG A 401 37.64 -31.23 5.97
C ARG A 401 37.06 -32.62 6.29
N GLY A 402 36.36 -33.21 5.32
CA GLY A 402 35.72 -34.51 5.47
C GLY A 402 34.31 -34.47 6.09
N LEU A 403 33.75 -33.28 6.34
CA LEU A 403 32.35 -33.15 6.77
C LEU A 403 31.41 -33.59 5.63
N LYS A 404 30.76 -34.75 5.79
CA LYS A 404 29.76 -35.25 4.86
C LYS A 404 28.51 -34.38 4.91
N GLY A 405 27.92 -34.12 3.74
CA GLY A 405 26.67 -33.37 3.66
C GLY A 405 25.48 -34.25 4.05
N THR A 406 24.63 -33.74 4.94
CA THR A 406 23.31 -34.33 5.21
C THR A 406 22.48 -34.29 3.93
N GLN A 407 22.03 -35.47 3.48
CA GLN A 407 21.06 -35.57 2.40
C GLN A 407 19.72 -35.03 2.90
N LEU A 408 19.12 -34.12 2.13
CA LEU A 408 17.80 -33.61 2.43
C LEU A 408 16.80 -34.48 1.69
N ASN A 409 15.88 -35.10 2.42
CA ASN A 409 14.72 -35.75 1.82
C ASN A 409 13.99 -34.68 0.99
N GLY A 410 13.79 -34.95 -0.30
CA GLY A 410 12.98 -34.09 -1.14
C GLY A 410 11.58 -33.97 -0.56
N THR A 411 11.04 -32.75 -0.48
CA THR A 411 9.63 -32.58 -0.15
C THR A 411 8.81 -33.06 -1.33
N VAL A 412 8.01 -34.11 -1.13
CA VAL A 412 6.99 -34.54 -2.09
C VAL A 412 5.92 -33.45 -2.16
N PRO A 413 5.71 -32.80 -3.32
CA PRO A 413 4.66 -31.80 -3.46
C PRO A 413 3.29 -32.44 -3.21
N LEU A 414 2.43 -31.75 -2.44
CA LEU A 414 1.07 -32.20 -2.15
C LEU A 414 0.06 -31.26 -2.83
N PRO A 415 -1.09 -31.79 -3.30
CA PRO A 415 -2.19 -30.96 -3.80
C PRO A 415 -2.65 -29.94 -2.76
N MET A 416 -3.13 -28.80 -3.24
CA MET A 416 -3.76 -27.79 -2.39
C MET A 416 -5.27 -27.98 -2.33
N ASP A 417 -5.88 -27.48 -1.25
CA ASP A 417 -7.34 -27.41 -1.16
C ASP A 417 -7.92 -26.49 -2.24
N THR A 418 -8.70 -27.08 -3.14
CA THR A 418 -9.35 -26.39 -4.25
C THR A 418 -10.33 -25.30 -3.79
N ALA A 419 -10.94 -25.45 -2.62
CA ALA A 419 -11.83 -24.45 -2.05
C ALA A 419 -11.06 -23.17 -1.68
N LEU A 420 -9.89 -23.32 -1.07
CA LEU A 420 -8.99 -22.22 -0.72
C LEU A 420 -8.48 -21.47 -1.98
N ILE A 421 -8.11 -22.21 -3.04
CA ILE A 421 -7.71 -21.59 -4.31
C ILE A 421 -8.86 -20.76 -4.88
N ARG A 422 -10.09 -21.32 -4.89
CA ARG A 422 -11.29 -20.65 -5.39
C ARG A 422 -11.63 -19.40 -4.60
N GLU A 423 -11.50 -19.44 -3.28
CA GLU A 423 -11.70 -18.28 -2.41
C GLU A 423 -10.76 -17.13 -2.81
N HIS A 424 -9.46 -17.40 -2.95
CA HIS A 424 -8.50 -16.37 -3.31
C HIS A 424 -8.64 -15.86 -4.75
N LEU A 425 -9.01 -16.74 -5.69
CA LEU A 425 -9.36 -16.33 -7.06
C LEU A 425 -10.54 -15.36 -7.08
N ASN A 426 -11.45 -15.42 -6.10
CA ASN A 426 -12.61 -14.54 -5.97
C ASN A 426 -12.40 -13.42 -4.95
N SER A 427 -11.16 -13.18 -4.50
CA SER A 427 -10.85 -12.16 -3.51
C SER A 427 -11.39 -10.78 -3.93
N PRO A 428 -11.97 -10.01 -2.99
CA PRO A 428 -12.40 -8.63 -3.27
C PRO A 428 -11.22 -7.71 -3.61
N LYS A 429 -9.99 -8.10 -3.24
CA LYS A 429 -8.75 -7.38 -3.56
C LYS A 429 -8.23 -7.84 -4.94
N PRO A 430 -8.34 -7.01 -5.99
CA PRO A 430 -8.05 -7.45 -7.36
C PRO A 430 -6.61 -7.95 -7.56
N VAL A 431 -5.65 -7.40 -6.83
CA VAL A 431 -4.25 -7.82 -6.87
C VAL A 431 -4.04 -9.27 -6.41
N ILE A 432 -4.77 -9.70 -5.38
CA ILE A 432 -4.68 -11.07 -4.86
C ILE A 432 -5.28 -12.03 -5.88
N ALA A 433 -6.47 -11.70 -6.39
CA ALA A 433 -7.14 -12.50 -7.40
C ALA A 433 -6.27 -12.67 -8.66
N LEU A 434 -5.67 -11.59 -9.18
CA LEU A 434 -4.76 -11.65 -10.33
C LEU A 434 -3.50 -12.47 -10.02
N ALA A 435 -2.81 -12.18 -8.92
CA ALA A 435 -1.58 -12.88 -8.57
C ALA A 435 -1.80 -14.39 -8.42
N VAL A 436 -2.87 -14.78 -7.72
CA VAL A 436 -3.26 -16.19 -7.58
C VAL A 436 -3.63 -16.78 -8.93
N ALA A 437 -4.33 -16.07 -9.81
CA ALA A 437 -4.65 -16.59 -11.14
C ALA A 437 -3.40 -16.80 -12.02
N LEU A 438 -2.44 -15.89 -12.00
CA LEU A 438 -1.18 -16.07 -12.74
C LEU A 438 -0.44 -17.34 -12.30
N VAL A 439 -0.43 -17.65 -11.01
CA VAL A 439 0.22 -18.86 -10.49
C VAL A 439 -0.65 -20.10 -10.70
N ALA A 440 -1.93 -20.04 -10.36
CA ALA A 440 -2.82 -21.19 -10.44
C ALA A 440 -3.08 -21.67 -11.87
N PHE A 441 -2.96 -20.81 -12.89
CA PHE A 441 -3.17 -21.21 -14.29
C PHE A 441 -1.85 -21.40 -15.06
N HIS A 442 -0.86 -20.56 -14.82
CA HIS A 442 0.40 -20.53 -15.59
C HIS A 442 1.63 -20.90 -14.76
N ALA A 443 1.44 -21.27 -13.50
CA ALA A 443 2.48 -21.70 -12.58
C ALA A 443 3.60 -20.68 -12.35
N LEU A 444 3.41 -19.37 -12.57
CA LEU A 444 4.51 -18.39 -12.40
C LEU A 444 5.14 -18.45 -10.99
N THR A 445 6.43 -18.15 -10.89
CA THR A 445 7.07 -17.96 -9.58
C THR A 445 6.67 -16.63 -8.95
N ALA A 446 6.77 -16.51 -7.62
CA ALA A 446 6.56 -15.23 -6.93
C ALA A 446 7.48 -14.11 -7.43
N LYS A 447 8.67 -14.47 -7.92
CA LYS A 447 9.61 -13.54 -8.54
C LYS A 447 9.07 -13.04 -9.88
N GLU A 448 8.67 -13.94 -10.77
CA GLU A 448 8.10 -13.60 -12.08
C GLU A 448 6.86 -12.71 -11.93
N VAL A 449 5.92 -13.08 -11.05
CA VAL A 449 4.72 -12.27 -10.78
C VAL A 449 5.07 -10.85 -10.30
N SER A 450 6.13 -10.72 -9.51
CA SER A 450 6.56 -9.45 -8.94
C SER A 450 7.32 -8.56 -9.92
N GLU A 451 8.07 -9.17 -10.85
CA GLU A 451 8.95 -8.49 -11.82
C GLU A 451 8.26 -8.29 -13.18
N LEU A 452 7.04 -8.79 -13.36
CA LEU A 452 6.27 -8.67 -14.60
C LEU A 452 5.93 -7.22 -14.95
N LEU A 453 6.17 -6.84 -16.20
CA LEU A 453 5.86 -5.53 -16.76
C LEU A 453 4.48 -5.51 -17.44
N LEU A 454 3.92 -4.32 -17.60
CA LEU A 454 2.70 -4.12 -18.39
C LEU A 454 2.91 -4.55 -19.85
N THR A 455 4.09 -4.31 -20.39
CA THR A 455 4.47 -4.63 -21.78
C THR A 455 4.71 -6.11 -22.03
N ASP A 456 4.84 -6.92 -20.97
CA ASP A 456 5.03 -8.37 -21.11
C ASP A 456 3.72 -9.07 -21.51
N ILE A 457 2.57 -8.39 -21.35
CA ILE A 457 1.26 -8.90 -21.72
C ILE A 457 0.69 -8.09 -22.88
N VAL A 458 0.59 -8.71 -24.06
CA VAL A 458 0.03 -8.10 -25.28
C VAL A 458 -0.97 -9.06 -25.89
N ASP A 459 -2.16 -8.57 -26.27
CA ASP A 459 -3.22 -9.33 -26.94
C ASP A 459 -3.59 -10.65 -26.23
N GLY A 460 -3.59 -10.62 -24.89
CA GLY A 460 -3.91 -11.79 -24.07
C GLY A 460 -2.82 -12.88 -24.08
N ARG A 461 -1.59 -12.54 -24.49
CA ARG A 461 -0.42 -13.40 -24.43
C ARG A 461 0.62 -12.80 -23.49
N LEU A 462 1.19 -13.64 -22.64
CA LEU A 462 2.28 -13.32 -21.75
C LEU A 462 3.61 -13.75 -22.38
N THR A 463 4.56 -12.82 -22.50
CA THR A 463 5.93 -13.12 -22.87
C THR A 463 6.79 -13.26 -21.62
N LEU A 464 7.41 -14.43 -21.41
CA LEU A 464 8.21 -14.71 -20.22
C LEU A 464 9.40 -15.61 -20.58
N ASP A 465 10.62 -15.13 -20.33
CA ASP A 465 11.87 -15.86 -20.60
C ASP A 465 11.92 -16.48 -22.02
N GLY A 466 11.53 -15.69 -23.03
CA GLY A 466 11.49 -16.12 -24.44
C GLY A 466 10.31 -17.03 -24.82
N ARG A 467 9.43 -17.37 -23.87
CA ARG A 467 8.20 -18.14 -24.13
C ARG A 467 7.01 -17.21 -24.29
N VAL A 468 6.07 -17.61 -25.15
CA VAL A 468 4.80 -16.91 -25.34
C VAL A 468 3.66 -17.81 -24.83
N ILE A 469 3.01 -17.38 -23.76
CA ILE A 469 1.99 -18.14 -23.03
C ILE A 469 0.63 -17.48 -23.26
N PRO A 470 -0.33 -18.15 -23.93
CA PRO A 470 -1.70 -17.65 -24.03
C PRO A 470 -2.34 -17.57 -22.63
N LEU A 471 -2.89 -16.42 -22.27
CA LEU A 471 -3.54 -16.24 -20.97
C LEU A 471 -4.90 -16.92 -20.94
N ALA A 472 -5.13 -17.73 -19.90
CA ALA A 472 -6.42 -18.35 -19.67
C ALA A 472 -7.50 -17.27 -19.47
N GLN A 473 -8.73 -17.55 -19.91
CA GLN A 473 -9.83 -16.59 -19.75
C GLN A 473 -10.01 -16.07 -18.31
N PRO A 474 -9.96 -16.92 -17.25
CA PRO A 474 -10.06 -16.43 -15.88
C PRO A 474 -8.95 -15.45 -15.46
N VAL A 475 -7.77 -15.57 -16.07
CA VAL A 475 -6.63 -14.66 -15.83
C VAL A 475 -6.87 -13.32 -16.52
N ARG A 476 -7.38 -13.34 -17.78
CA ARG A 476 -7.70 -12.11 -18.53
C ARG A 476 -8.75 -11.26 -17.82
N GLU A 477 -9.80 -11.87 -17.28
CA GLU A 477 -10.84 -11.19 -16.50
C GLU A 477 -10.28 -10.49 -15.25
N ARG A 478 -9.39 -11.20 -14.52
CA ARG A 478 -8.75 -10.65 -13.30
C ARG A 478 -7.69 -9.61 -13.62
N LEU A 479 -7.01 -9.76 -14.75
CA LEU A 479 -6.07 -8.77 -15.26
C LEU A 479 -6.82 -7.46 -15.57
N ALA A 480 -7.92 -7.52 -16.30
CA ALA A 480 -8.74 -6.34 -16.59
C ALA A 480 -9.20 -5.64 -15.30
N ARG A 481 -9.77 -6.38 -14.35
CA ARG A 481 -10.20 -5.83 -13.05
C ARG A 481 -9.05 -5.21 -12.26
N TRP A 482 -7.86 -5.80 -12.31
CA TRP A 482 -6.67 -5.23 -11.67
C TRP A 482 -6.21 -3.95 -12.36
N LEU A 483 -6.16 -3.92 -13.69
CA LEU A 483 -5.76 -2.75 -14.46
C LEU A 483 -6.72 -1.58 -14.23
N ASP A 484 -8.03 -1.83 -14.19
CA ASP A 484 -9.04 -0.83 -13.84
C ASP A 484 -8.81 -0.27 -12.43
N TYR A 485 -8.61 -1.16 -11.45
CA TYR A 485 -8.33 -0.75 -10.08
C TYR A 485 -7.03 0.07 -9.99
N ARG A 486 -5.97 -0.38 -10.68
CA ARG A 486 -4.66 0.28 -10.72
C ARG A 486 -4.78 1.68 -11.31
N GLN A 487 -5.50 1.82 -12.43
CA GLN A 487 -5.73 3.09 -13.11
C GLN A 487 -6.54 4.06 -12.24
N GLN A 488 -7.59 3.57 -11.56
CA GLN A 488 -8.39 4.40 -10.65
C GLN A 488 -7.59 4.83 -9.40
N LYS A 489 -6.79 3.93 -8.83
CA LYS A 489 -6.07 4.17 -7.58
C LYS A 489 -4.83 5.05 -7.78
N TRP A 490 -4.13 4.86 -8.89
CA TRP A 490 -2.88 5.55 -9.22
C TRP A 490 -2.88 6.04 -10.67
N PRO A 491 -3.76 7.00 -11.04
CA PRO A 491 -3.95 7.42 -12.42
C PRO A 491 -2.71 8.00 -13.10
N ASN A 492 -1.78 8.53 -12.30
CA ASN A 492 -0.57 9.18 -12.79
C ASN A 492 0.68 8.29 -12.72
N THR A 493 0.59 7.06 -12.19
CA THR A 493 1.77 6.21 -11.98
C THR A 493 2.49 5.93 -13.30
N GLN A 494 3.80 6.20 -13.31
CA GLN A 494 4.69 5.87 -14.42
C GLN A 494 5.42 4.54 -14.19
N ASN A 495 5.05 3.80 -13.15
CA ASN A 495 5.67 2.51 -12.84
C ASN A 495 5.34 1.50 -13.96
N PRO A 496 6.33 0.87 -14.63
CA PRO A 496 6.07 -0.06 -15.73
C PRO A 496 5.66 -1.46 -15.25
N TYR A 497 5.86 -1.80 -13.98
CA TYR A 497 5.50 -3.09 -13.42
C TYR A 497 3.98 -3.26 -13.35
N LEU A 498 3.53 -4.47 -13.68
CA LEU A 498 2.11 -4.84 -13.66
C LEU A 498 1.55 -4.73 -12.25
N ILE A 499 2.24 -5.34 -11.28
CA ILE A 499 1.84 -5.32 -9.87
C ILE A 499 2.59 -4.23 -9.12
N VAL A 500 1.81 -3.30 -8.57
CA VAL A 500 2.29 -2.18 -7.75
C VAL A 500 1.50 -2.11 -6.46
N ASN A 501 2.06 -1.44 -5.46
CA ASN A 501 1.40 -1.12 -4.21
C ASN A 501 1.62 0.35 -3.85
N GLN A 502 1.07 0.80 -2.73
CA GLN A 502 1.18 2.21 -2.31
C GLN A 502 2.63 2.72 -2.19
N ARG A 503 3.61 1.84 -1.90
CA ARG A 503 5.03 2.20 -1.80
C ARG A 503 5.73 2.23 -3.14
N THR A 504 5.33 1.40 -4.09
CA THR A 504 6.03 1.22 -5.38
C THR A 504 5.36 1.97 -6.52
N ALA A 505 4.06 2.25 -6.43
CA ALA A 505 3.34 3.07 -7.42
C ALA A 505 3.97 4.44 -7.71
N PRO A 506 4.54 5.19 -6.74
CA PRO A 506 5.21 6.45 -7.04
C PRO A 506 6.72 6.29 -7.36
N ARG A 507 7.16 5.10 -7.79
CA ARG A 507 8.57 4.74 -8.07
C ARG A 507 8.65 3.87 -9.33
N LEU A 508 9.86 3.69 -9.86
CA LEU A 508 10.12 2.83 -11.02
C LEU A 508 10.74 1.49 -10.56
N MET A 509 10.00 0.76 -9.72
CA MET A 509 10.50 -0.51 -9.16
C MET A 509 9.37 -1.51 -8.93
N ALA A 510 9.73 -2.79 -8.98
CA ALA A 510 8.85 -3.90 -8.69
C ALA A 510 8.26 -3.83 -7.27
N ALA A 511 7.08 -4.43 -7.09
CA ALA A 511 6.63 -4.79 -5.75
C ALA A 511 7.63 -5.74 -5.07
N GLY A 512 7.55 -5.87 -3.75
CA GLY A 512 8.35 -6.88 -3.05
C GLY A 512 7.80 -8.28 -3.32
N ARG A 513 8.68 -9.29 -3.39
CA ARG A 513 8.30 -10.70 -3.67
C ARG A 513 7.32 -11.33 -2.68
N THR A 514 7.13 -10.73 -1.51
CA THR A 514 6.15 -11.17 -0.49
C THR A 514 4.76 -10.58 -0.73
N TYR A 515 4.63 -9.59 -1.61
CA TYR A 515 3.37 -8.98 -2.00
C TYR A 515 2.82 -9.65 -3.27
N PRO A 516 1.51 -9.93 -3.35
CA PRO A 516 0.48 -9.74 -2.32
C PRO A 516 0.32 -10.93 -1.35
N TRP A 517 1.18 -11.94 -1.44
CA TRP A 517 1.09 -13.24 -0.75
C TRP A 517 0.92 -13.14 0.77
N GLN A 518 1.71 -12.28 1.43
CA GLN A 518 1.63 -12.09 2.87
C GLN A 518 0.26 -11.56 3.32
N GLN A 519 -0.39 -10.74 2.49
CA GLN A 519 -1.73 -10.23 2.77
C GLN A 519 -2.81 -11.28 2.50
N ALA A 520 -2.56 -12.18 1.56
CA ALA A 520 -3.46 -13.26 1.21
C ALA A 520 -3.37 -14.46 2.18
N GLY A 521 -2.25 -14.61 2.91
CA GLY A 521 -2.02 -15.77 3.77
C GLY A 521 -1.71 -17.06 3.00
N ILE A 522 -1.37 -16.96 1.72
CA ILE A 522 -1.10 -18.10 0.84
C ILE A 522 0.36 -18.15 0.39
N GLY A 523 0.92 -19.36 0.32
CA GLY A 523 2.27 -19.61 -0.18
C GLY A 523 2.26 -19.74 -1.71
N PRO A 524 2.87 -18.83 -2.48
CA PRO A 524 2.87 -18.91 -3.95
C PRO A 524 3.56 -20.16 -4.48
N GLN A 525 4.55 -20.69 -3.75
CA GLN A 525 5.20 -21.95 -4.11
C GLN A 525 4.22 -23.13 -4.06
N LYS A 526 3.33 -23.20 -3.07
CA LYS A 526 2.34 -24.28 -2.98
C LYS A 526 1.34 -24.21 -4.14
N LEU A 527 0.88 -23.01 -4.50
CA LEU A 527 0.01 -22.80 -5.66
C LEU A 527 0.68 -23.23 -6.97
N ARG A 528 1.97 -22.90 -7.11
CA ARG A 528 2.76 -23.32 -8.27
C ARG A 528 2.89 -24.84 -8.32
N GLU A 529 3.23 -25.46 -7.20
CA GLU A 529 3.34 -26.92 -7.07
C GLU A 529 2.02 -27.62 -7.40
N ASP A 530 0.90 -27.11 -6.88
CA ASP A 530 -0.46 -27.62 -7.20
C ASP A 530 -0.76 -27.58 -8.71
N ARG A 531 -0.54 -26.43 -9.37
CA ARG A 531 -0.77 -26.32 -10.82
C ARG A 531 0.11 -27.30 -11.62
N ILE A 532 1.35 -27.51 -11.21
CA ILE A 532 2.25 -28.48 -11.85
C ILE A 532 1.72 -29.90 -11.66
N LEU A 533 1.27 -30.26 -10.45
CA LEU A 533 0.69 -31.59 -10.18
C LEU A 533 -0.58 -31.85 -10.99
N VAL A 534 -1.44 -30.85 -11.16
CA VAL A 534 -2.62 -30.95 -12.04
C VAL A 534 -2.22 -31.26 -13.48
N GLU A 535 -1.19 -30.61 -14.01
CA GLU A 535 -0.73 -30.89 -15.38
C GLU A 535 -0.05 -32.26 -15.49
N VAL A 536 0.72 -32.67 -14.48
CA VAL A 536 1.34 -34.01 -14.40
C VAL A 536 0.25 -35.08 -14.52
N ARG A 537 -0.83 -34.97 -13.73
CA ARG A 537 -1.99 -35.88 -13.77
C ARG A 537 -2.68 -35.86 -15.13
N ALA A 538 -2.89 -34.68 -15.71
CA ALA A 538 -3.56 -34.52 -17.00
C ALA A 538 -2.77 -35.09 -18.19
N THR A 539 -1.45 -35.20 -18.07
CA THR A 539 -0.54 -35.61 -19.16
C THR A 539 0.07 -36.99 -18.98
N GLY A 540 -0.24 -37.67 -17.87
CA GLY A 540 0.39 -38.95 -17.54
C GLY A 540 1.89 -38.83 -17.25
N GLY A 541 2.39 -37.64 -16.89
CA GLY A 541 3.78 -37.44 -16.48
C GLY A 541 4.77 -37.10 -17.60
N ASP A 542 4.31 -36.53 -18.71
CA ASP A 542 5.21 -36.06 -19.78
C ASP A 542 6.12 -34.92 -19.30
N ALA A 543 7.35 -35.29 -18.90
CA ALA A 543 8.34 -34.36 -18.35
C ALA A 543 8.76 -33.27 -19.34
N ARG A 544 8.75 -33.55 -20.65
CA ARG A 544 9.13 -32.58 -21.67
C ARG A 544 8.05 -31.53 -21.83
N ARG A 545 6.79 -31.94 -21.89
CA ARG A 545 5.66 -31.01 -21.93
C ARG A 545 5.60 -30.10 -20.71
N LEU A 546 5.87 -30.62 -19.52
CA LEU A 546 5.95 -29.82 -18.29
C LEU A 546 7.11 -28.82 -18.31
N SER A 547 8.28 -29.24 -18.82
CA SER A 547 9.44 -28.37 -19.03
C SER A 547 9.08 -27.21 -19.96
N ASP A 548 8.47 -27.49 -21.10
CA ASP A 548 8.12 -26.48 -22.11
C ASP A 548 7.03 -25.52 -21.58
N LEU A 549 6.01 -26.04 -20.89
CA LEU A 549 4.90 -25.24 -20.37
C LEU A 549 5.33 -24.31 -19.22
N PHE A 550 6.12 -24.83 -18.27
CA PHE A 550 6.43 -24.12 -17.02
C PHE A 550 7.86 -23.57 -16.92
N GLY A 551 8.71 -23.84 -17.91
CA GLY A 551 10.11 -23.41 -17.93
C GLY A 551 10.96 -24.10 -16.86
N LEU A 552 10.62 -25.34 -16.53
CA LEU A 552 11.33 -26.16 -15.55
C LEU A 552 12.50 -26.89 -16.21
N GLY A 553 13.62 -27.07 -15.50
CA GLY A 553 14.66 -27.98 -15.97
C GLY A 553 14.21 -29.44 -15.83
N ILE A 554 14.61 -30.32 -16.74
CA ILE A 554 14.17 -31.73 -16.79
C ILE A 554 14.34 -32.44 -15.44
N GLU A 555 15.48 -32.28 -14.77
CA GLU A 555 15.74 -32.87 -13.44
C GLU A 555 14.76 -32.36 -12.38
N SER A 556 14.37 -31.08 -12.44
CA SER A 556 13.38 -30.50 -11.52
C SER A 556 11.95 -30.99 -11.80
N THR A 557 11.67 -31.39 -13.04
CA THR A 557 10.38 -31.95 -13.44
C THR A 557 10.16 -33.35 -12.89
N ASN A 558 11.22 -34.18 -12.84
CA ASN A 558 11.15 -35.55 -12.32
C ASN A 558 10.56 -35.58 -10.89
N ARG A 559 10.93 -34.61 -10.04
CA ARG A 559 10.36 -34.43 -8.70
C ARG A 559 8.82 -34.41 -8.67
N TYR A 560 8.18 -33.90 -9.71
CA TYR A 560 6.72 -33.85 -9.81
C TYR A 560 6.15 -35.10 -10.50
N VAL A 561 6.83 -35.64 -11.51
CA VAL A 561 6.42 -36.86 -12.22
C VAL A 561 6.41 -38.06 -11.27
N ASP A 562 7.38 -38.15 -10.37
CA ASP A 562 7.50 -39.21 -9.35
C ASP A 562 6.29 -39.29 -8.41
N THR A 563 5.40 -38.28 -8.40
CA THR A 563 4.15 -38.30 -7.62
C THR A 563 3.07 -39.21 -8.20
N LEU A 564 3.09 -39.52 -9.51
CA LEU A 564 2.04 -40.31 -10.18
C LEU A 564 1.95 -41.75 -9.68
N GLY A 565 3.04 -42.30 -9.17
CA GLY A 565 3.11 -43.66 -8.62
C GLY A 565 3.15 -43.71 -7.09
N HIS A 566 2.96 -42.59 -6.39
CA HIS A 566 3.14 -42.56 -4.95
C HIS A 566 1.92 -43.18 -4.23
N PRO A 567 2.07 -44.31 -3.49
CA PRO A 567 0.96 -45.09 -2.96
C PRO A 567 0.05 -44.32 -1.97
N ALA A 568 0.56 -43.25 -1.35
CA ALA A 568 -0.21 -42.37 -0.47
C ALA A 568 -1.06 -41.32 -1.22
N LEU A 569 -0.87 -41.13 -2.53
CA LEU A 569 -1.59 -40.13 -3.34
C LEU A 569 -2.56 -40.75 -4.36
N THR A 570 -2.48 -42.07 -4.56
CA THR A 570 -3.32 -42.84 -5.49
C THR A 570 -4.71 -43.18 -4.91
N GLY A 571 -4.99 -42.87 -3.64
CA GLY A 571 -6.20 -43.30 -2.92
C GLY A 571 -7.40 -42.34 -2.94
N GLU A 572 -7.25 -41.07 -3.35
CA GLU A 572 -8.30 -40.05 -3.14
C GLU A 572 -9.15 -39.66 -4.37
N ASP A 573 -8.79 -40.06 -5.60
CA ASP A 573 -9.41 -39.50 -6.83
C ASP A 573 -10.06 -40.54 -7.76
N SER A 574 -10.73 -41.57 -7.22
CA SER A 574 -11.55 -42.49 -8.02
C SER A 574 -12.96 -41.96 -8.29
N GLN A 575 -13.12 -40.72 -8.81
CA GLN A 575 -14.39 -40.27 -9.42
C GLN A 575 -14.29 -38.91 -10.14
N VAL A 576 -13.77 -38.89 -11.37
CA VAL A 576 -14.20 -37.91 -12.37
C VAL A 576 -14.31 -38.62 -13.73
N PRO A 577 -15.50 -38.72 -14.34
CA PRO A 577 -15.65 -39.28 -15.68
C PRO A 577 -15.01 -38.33 -16.70
N GLY A 578 -14.04 -38.84 -17.47
CA GLY A 578 -13.43 -38.13 -18.58
C GLY A 578 -14.45 -37.86 -19.69
N THR A 579 -14.48 -36.61 -20.17
CA THR A 579 -15.19 -36.26 -21.40
C THR A 579 -14.45 -36.83 -22.60
N SER A 580 -15.14 -37.72 -23.30
CA SER A 580 -14.74 -38.29 -24.58
C SER A 580 -14.55 -37.22 -25.66
N THR A 581 -13.47 -37.34 -26.42
CA THR A 581 -13.18 -36.60 -27.65
C THR A 581 -14.22 -36.91 -28.73
N PRO A 582 -14.72 -35.94 -29.52
CA PRO A 582 -15.47 -36.25 -30.73
C PRO A 582 -14.50 -36.51 -31.90
N THR A 583 -14.85 -37.49 -32.73
CA THR A 583 -14.31 -37.69 -34.10
C THR A 583 -14.65 -36.55 -35.04
#